data_AF-X0W7A0-F1
#
_entry.id   AF-X0W7A0-F1
#
_cell.length_a   1.000
_cell.length_b   1.000
_cell.length_c   1.000
_cell.angle_alpha   90.00
_cell.angle_beta   90.00
_cell.angle_gamma   90.00
#
_symmetry.space_group_name_H-M   'P 1'
#
loop_
_entity.id
_entity.type
_entity.pdbx_description
1 polymer ?
#
loop_
_entity_poly.entity_id
_entity_poly.type
_entity_poly.pdbx_seq_one_letter_code
_entity_poly.pdbx_strand_id
1 'polypeptide(L)'
;QFGVALISLDREGLVNPWDMDGSIEAIDFINEQINSEGAEFYFTPRNFLGEMLTAIKNNSNQMKTSTMIVSLPVFFTAWYLGVTITEVMFGMRKREIGLLLTRGMNHKQILYMLLSEGLIVAIFAGFVGVFGSSLILPIVIEGIGPIGILSSISPITVGTVFAFSLLLALVSLYRPAQKASQINMVEALREHSSEDEDGFSIFEPLLALALGAYRTLMIYFAITVEQYRPTTSNLVINLVYSTWWGTDYLLSFIAPILL
;
A
#
# COMPACT_ATOMS: atom_id res chain seq x y z
N GLN A 1 -45.45 2.72 34.49
CA GLN A 1 -44.26 1.84 34.49
C GLN A 1 -43.97 1.50 33.04
N PHE A 2 -42.83 1.92 32.49
CA PHE A 2 -42.43 1.50 31.15
C PHE A 2 -42.04 0.02 31.24
N GLY A 3 -42.81 -0.87 30.61
CA GLY A 3 -42.45 -2.28 30.51
C GLY A 3 -41.28 -2.43 29.56
N VAL A 4 -40.24 -3.15 29.97
CA VAL A 4 -39.09 -3.48 29.11
C VAL A 4 -39.32 -4.87 28.56
N ALA A 5 -39.42 -5.01 27.23
CA ALA A 5 -39.42 -6.29 26.54
C ALA A 5 -38.01 -6.54 25.99
N LEU A 6 -37.41 -7.67 26.35
CA LEU A 6 -36.12 -8.12 25.82
C LEU A 6 -36.37 -9.09 24.67
N ILE A 7 -35.87 -8.75 23.48
CA ILE A 7 -35.89 -9.63 22.30
C ILE A 7 -34.46 -10.15 22.12
N SER A 8 -34.28 -11.45 22.28
CA SER A 8 -32.98 -12.12 22.05
C SER A 8 -32.89 -12.61 20.61
N LEU A 9 -31.84 -12.22 19.90
CA LEU A 9 -31.55 -12.69 18.54
C LEU A 9 -30.46 -13.76 18.57
N ASP A 10 -30.54 -14.75 17.68
CA ASP A 10 -29.50 -15.75 17.51
C ASP A 10 -28.28 -15.14 16.80
N ARG A 11 -27.20 -14.94 17.54
CA ARG A 11 -25.98 -14.29 17.04
C ARG A 11 -25.29 -15.09 15.93
N GLU A 12 -25.32 -16.42 15.98
CA GLU A 12 -24.45 -17.27 15.14
C GLU A 12 -24.97 -17.38 13.71
N GLY A 13 -26.28 -17.22 13.53
CA GLY A 13 -26.91 -17.14 12.22
C GLY A 13 -26.96 -15.72 11.62
N LEU A 14 -26.91 -14.68 12.47
CA LEU A 14 -27.11 -13.29 12.05
C LEU A 14 -25.83 -12.47 11.91
N VAL A 15 -24.79 -12.80 12.68
CA VAL A 15 -23.54 -12.02 12.72
C VAL A 15 -22.45 -12.80 12.01
N ASN A 16 -22.07 -12.32 10.82
CA ASN A 16 -20.88 -12.75 10.12
C ASN A 16 -19.73 -11.74 10.34
N PRO A 17 -18.66 -12.10 11.07
CA PRO A 17 -17.51 -11.20 11.30
C PRO A 17 -16.81 -10.73 10.02
N TRP A 18 -16.95 -11.48 8.93
CA TRP A 18 -16.29 -11.22 7.64
C TRP A 18 -17.15 -10.38 6.69
N ASP A 19 -18.46 -10.36 6.92
CA ASP A 19 -19.42 -9.56 6.18
C ASP A 19 -20.22 -8.68 7.16
N MET A 20 -19.56 -7.63 7.64
CA MET A 20 -20.17 -6.68 8.56
C MET A 20 -21.31 -5.89 7.91
N ASP A 21 -21.24 -5.63 6.60
CA ASP A 21 -22.28 -4.88 5.89
C ASP A 21 -23.56 -5.70 5.78
N GLY A 22 -23.46 -6.97 5.36
CA GLY A 22 -24.61 -7.88 5.33
C GLY A 22 -25.18 -8.17 6.72
N SER A 23 -24.33 -8.25 7.74
CA SER A 23 -24.78 -8.44 9.13
C SER A 23 -25.56 -7.23 9.66
N ILE A 24 -25.13 -6.00 9.34
CA ILE A 24 -25.84 -4.77 9.72
C ILE A 24 -27.18 -4.71 8.99
N GLU A 25 -27.21 -4.98 7.68
CA GLU A 25 -28.45 -4.96 6.90
C GLU A 25 -29.48 -5.97 7.41
N ALA A 26 -29.05 -7.19 7.74
CA ALA A 26 -29.93 -8.21 8.34
C ALA A 26 -30.53 -7.76 9.69
N ILE A 27 -29.72 -7.09 10.52
CA ILE A 27 -30.15 -6.58 11.82
C ILE A 27 -31.06 -5.35 11.68
N ASP A 28 -30.78 -4.48 10.72
CA ASP A 28 -31.61 -3.31 10.43
C ASP A 28 -32.98 -3.74 9.90
N PHE A 29 -33.03 -4.76 9.03
CA PHE A 29 -34.28 -5.35 8.57
C PHE A 29 -35.13 -5.90 9.72
N ILE A 30 -34.52 -6.65 10.64
CA ILE A 30 -35.21 -7.16 11.85
C ILE A 30 -35.68 -6.01 12.73
N ASN A 31 -34.86 -4.97 12.90
CA ASN A 31 -35.22 -3.80 13.69
C ASN A 31 -36.39 -3.01 13.07
N GLU A 32 -36.44 -2.89 11.74
CA GLU A 32 -37.57 -2.30 11.02
C GLU A 32 -38.85 -3.13 11.20
N GLN A 33 -38.76 -4.46 11.12
CA GLN A 33 -39.90 -5.34 11.36
C GLN A 33 -40.44 -5.21 12.79
N ILE A 34 -39.55 -5.21 13.79
CA ILE A 34 -39.92 -4.99 15.20
C ILE A 34 -40.52 -3.60 15.41
N ASN A 35 -39.98 -2.59 14.74
CA ASN A 35 -40.51 -1.23 14.82
C ASN A 35 -41.90 -1.12 14.18
N SER A 36 -42.15 -1.82 13.06
CA SER A 36 -43.45 -1.87 12.40
C SER A 36 -44.53 -2.54 13.27
N GLU A 37 -44.21 -3.67 13.92
CA GLU A 37 -45.13 -4.33 14.84
C GLU A 37 -45.26 -3.61 16.19
N GLY A 38 -44.17 -3.03 16.69
CA GLY A 38 -44.13 -2.29 17.96
C GLY A 38 -44.77 -0.90 17.90
N ALA A 39 -44.89 -0.30 16.70
CA ALA A 39 -45.53 1.00 16.51
C ALA A 39 -47.01 0.98 16.91
N GLU A 40 -47.71 -0.15 16.73
CA GLU A 40 -49.10 -0.33 17.19
C GLU A 40 -49.23 -0.18 18.72
N PHE A 41 -48.17 -0.53 19.45
CA PHE A 41 -48.12 -0.50 20.92
C PHE A 41 -47.37 0.71 21.49
N TYR A 42 -47.07 1.73 20.66
CA TYR A 42 -46.24 2.88 21.03
C TYR A 42 -44.85 2.49 21.60
N PHE A 43 -44.30 1.37 21.14
CA PHE A 43 -42.99 0.88 21.55
C PHE A 43 -41.89 1.42 20.61
N THR A 44 -40.82 2.00 21.16
CA THR A 44 -39.64 2.41 20.40
C THR A 44 -38.49 1.42 20.68
N PRO A 45 -38.16 0.52 19.74
CA PRO A 45 -37.06 -0.41 19.93
C PRO A 45 -35.71 0.33 19.96
N ARG A 46 -34.79 -0.14 20.80
CA ARG A 46 -33.39 0.31 20.81
C ARG A 46 -32.50 -0.83 20.35
N ASN A 47 -31.74 -0.61 19.28
CA ASN A 47 -30.91 -1.63 18.65
C ASN A 47 -29.46 -1.57 19.18
N PHE A 48 -29.21 -2.22 20.32
CA PHE A 48 -27.85 -2.30 20.88
C PHE A 48 -26.86 -3.05 19.97
N LEU A 49 -27.32 -4.08 19.24
CA LEU A 49 -26.45 -4.86 18.35
C LEU A 49 -26.02 -4.05 17.12
N GLY A 50 -26.94 -3.30 16.50
CA GLY A 50 -26.64 -2.41 15.38
C GLY A 50 -25.70 -1.27 15.78
N GLU A 51 -25.90 -0.66 16.95
CA GLU A 51 -24.99 0.35 17.49
C GLU A 51 -23.57 -0.20 17.70
N MET A 52 -23.46 -1.41 18.29
CA MET A 52 -22.16 -2.06 18.49
C MET A 52 -21.48 -2.46 17.17
N LEU A 53 -22.23 -3.03 16.23
CA LEU A 53 -21.69 -3.41 14.92
C LEU A 53 -21.22 -2.18 14.14
N THR A 54 -21.96 -1.09 14.19
CA THR A 54 -21.57 0.18 13.56
C THR A 54 -20.31 0.74 14.22
N ALA A 55 -20.19 0.66 15.54
CA ALA A 55 -18.98 1.06 16.26
C ALA A 55 -17.77 0.20 15.87
N ILE A 56 -17.93 -1.13 15.78
CA ILE A 56 -16.88 -2.05 15.34
C ILE A 56 -16.49 -1.80 13.87
N LYS A 57 -17.47 -1.57 12.99
CA LYS A 57 -17.25 -1.22 11.58
C LYS A 57 -16.45 0.09 11.47
N ASN A 58 -16.81 1.10 12.25
CA ASN A 58 -16.11 2.39 12.25
C ASN A 58 -14.67 2.26 12.76
N ASN A 59 -14.45 1.52 13.85
CA ASN A 59 -13.10 1.21 14.34
C ASN A 59 -12.30 0.43 13.31
N SER A 60 -12.89 -0.59 12.67
CA SER A 60 -12.25 -1.37 11.61
C SER A 60 -11.90 -0.51 10.40
N ASN A 61 -12.78 0.39 9.99
CA ASN A 61 -12.54 1.33 8.88
C ASN A 61 -11.44 2.35 9.22
N GLN A 62 -11.39 2.81 10.48
CA GLN A 62 -10.31 3.66 10.95
C GLN A 62 -8.98 2.91 10.94
N MET A 63 -8.94 1.66 11.43
CA MET A 63 -7.74 0.82 11.38
C MET A 63 -7.27 0.59 9.93
N LYS A 64 -8.19 0.26 9.00
CA LYS A 64 -7.88 0.15 7.56
C LYS A 64 -7.25 1.42 7.00
N THR A 65 -7.82 2.57 7.35
CA THR A 65 -7.33 3.88 6.88
C THR A 65 -5.94 4.19 7.46
N SER A 66 -5.72 3.93 8.75
CA SER A 66 -4.42 4.10 9.39
C SER A 66 -3.35 3.20 8.77
N THR A 67 -3.64 1.91 8.54
CA THR A 67 -2.71 0.99 7.87
C THR A 67 -2.39 1.43 6.43
N MET A 68 -3.38 1.96 5.70
CA MET A 68 -3.16 2.48 4.35
C MET A 68 -2.16 3.64 4.34
N ILE A 69 -2.25 4.57 5.30
CA ILE A 69 -1.30 5.67 5.48
C ILE A 69 0.12 5.15 5.82
N VAL A 70 0.23 4.11 6.65
CA VAL A 70 1.50 3.45 7.00
C VAL A 70 2.13 2.70 5.84
N SER A 71 1.33 2.16 4.92
CA SER A 71 1.83 1.44 3.75
C SER A 71 2.34 2.35 2.62
N LEU A 72 1.95 3.63 2.61
CA LEU A 72 2.20 4.55 1.51
C LEU A 72 3.70 4.78 1.23
N PRO A 73 4.61 4.92 2.23
CA PRO A 73 6.04 5.00 1.97
C PRO A 73 6.62 3.72 1.37
N VAL A 74 6.12 2.54 1.78
CA VAL A 74 6.56 1.23 1.27
C VAL A 74 6.28 1.10 -0.22
N PHE A 75 5.20 1.72 -0.71
CA PHE A 75 4.91 1.77 -2.14
C PHE A 75 6.01 2.53 -2.92
N PHE A 76 6.46 3.67 -2.41
CA PHE A 76 7.52 4.45 -3.06
C PHE A 76 8.87 3.73 -3.04
N THR A 77 9.20 3.07 -1.93
CA THR A 77 10.45 2.29 -1.85
C THR A 77 10.40 1.10 -2.81
N ALA A 78 9.26 0.40 -2.90
CA ALA A 78 9.07 -0.71 -3.83
C ALA A 78 9.18 -0.26 -5.30
N TRP A 79 8.56 0.88 -5.66
CA TRP A 79 8.72 1.46 -7.00
C TRP A 79 10.19 1.77 -7.27
N TYR A 80 10.83 2.56 -6.39
CA TYR A 80 12.21 2.99 -6.58
C TYR A 80 13.15 1.79 -6.76
N LEU A 81 13.06 0.78 -5.89
CA LEU A 81 13.83 -0.46 -6.00
C LEU A 81 13.53 -1.23 -7.29
N GLY A 82 12.27 -1.28 -7.72
CA GLY A 82 11.91 -1.89 -9.00
C GLY A 82 12.61 -1.22 -10.18
N VAL A 83 12.66 0.12 -10.19
CA VAL A 83 13.33 0.90 -11.26
C VAL A 83 14.83 0.62 -11.25
N THR A 84 15.48 0.74 -10.09
CA THR A 84 16.94 0.58 -10.00
C THR A 84 17.38 -0.85 -10.36
N ILE A 85 16.67 -1.87 -9.88
CA ILE A 85 16.96 -3.27 -10.20
C ILE A 85 16.82 -3.52 -11.70
N THR A 86 15.75 -3.03 -12.32
CA THR A 86 15.51 -3.24 -13.76
C THR A 86 16.50 -2.47 -14.62
N GLU A 87 16.91 -1.26 -14.23
CA GLU A 87 17.98 -0.51 -14.89
C GLU A 87 19.30 -1.28 -14.90
N VAL A 88 19.72 -1.80 -13.74
CA VAL A 88 20.94 -2.61 -13.62
C VAL A 88 20.84 -3.89 -14.46
N MET A 89 19.72 -4.61 -14.39
CA MET A 89 19.50 -5.84 -15.16
C MET A 89 19.60 -5.62 -16.67
N PHE A 90 19.01 -4.54 -17.19
CA PHE A 90 19.11 -4.21 -18.60
C PHE A 90 20.51 -3.71 -19.00
N GLY A 91 21.20 -3.03 -18.08
CA GLY A 91 22.61 -2.66 -18.23
C GLY A 91 23.52 -3.87 -18.46
N MET A 92 23.28 -4.97 -17.72
CA MET A 92 24.05 -6.21 -17.88
C MET A 92 23.81 -6.92 -19.23
N ARG A 93 22.66 -6.68 -19.87
CA ARG A 93 22.24 -7.33 -21.13
C ARG A 93 22.44 -6.45 -22.37
N LYS A 94 23.15 -5.31 -22.26
CA LYS A 94 23.42 -4.39 -23.39
C LYS A 94 23.97 -5.10 -24.64
N ARG A 95 24.88 -6.08 -24.49
CA ARG A 95 25.47 -6.83 -25.62
C ARG A 95 24.45 -7.69 -26.36
N GLU A 96 23.53 -8.35 -25.65
CA GLU A 96 22.47 -9.16 -26.26
C GLU A 96 21.53 -8.29 -27.09
N ILE A 97 21.13 -7.14 -26.53
CA ILE A 97 20.27 -6.16 -27.19
C ILE A 97 20.96 -5.61 -28.46
N GLY A 98 22.26 -5.30 -28.38
CA GLY A 98 23.04 -4.87 -29.54
C GLY A 98 23.10 -5.92 -30.66
N LEU A 99 23.24 -7.20 -30.31
CA LEU A 99 23.21 -8.31 -31.28
C LEU A 99 21.83 -8.53 -31.90
N LEU A 100 20.74 -8.21 -31.20
CA LEU A 100 19.40 -8.26 -31.77
C LEU A 100 19.15 -7.10 -32.75
N LEU A 101 19.66 -5.90 -32.43
CA LEU A 101 19.61 -4.74 -33.33
C LEU A 101 20.38 -5.00 -34.64
N THR A 102 21.56 -5.64 -34.59
CA THR A 102 22.33 -5.98 -35.81
C THR A 102 21.61 -6.98 -36.70
N ARG A 103 20.77 -7.85 -36.14
CA ARG A 103 19.92 -8.80 -36.87
C ARG A 103 18.69 -8.14 -37.51
N GLY A 104 18.53 -6.83 -37.37
CA GLY A 104 17.44 -6.05 -38.00
C GLY A 104 16.22 -5.86 -37.11
N MET A 105 16.30 -6.16 -35.82
CA MET A 105 15.20 -5.94 -34.88
C MET A 105 15.02 -4.43 -34.63
N ASN A 106 13.79 -3.95 -34.61
CA ASN A 106 13.51 -2.52 -34.37
C ASN A 106 13.52 -2.20 -32.87
N HIS A 107 13.89 -0.98 -32.48
CA HIS A 107 13.86 -0.48 -31.09
C HIS A 107 12.49 -0.72 -30.42
N LYS A 108 11.38 -0.57 -31.17
CA LYS A 108 10.03 -0.86 -30.65
C LYS A 108 9.83 -2.34 -30.32
N GLN A 109 10.36 -3.25 -31.14
CA GLN A 109 10.26 -4.70 -30.89
C GLN A 109 11.03 -5.09 -29.64
N ILE A 110 12.19 -4.46 -29.40
CA ILE A 110 12.99 -4.65 -28.18
C ILE A 110 12.20 -4.17 -26.96
N LEU A 111 11.62 -2.97 -27.05
CA LEU A 111 10.80 -2.42 -25.97
C LEU A 111 9.63 -3.35 -25.62
N TYR A 112 8.89 -3.86 -26.62
CA TYR A 112 7.80 -4.81 -26.36
C TYR A 112 8.29 -6.14 -25.78
N MET A 113 9.45 -6.65 -26.20
CA MET A 113 10.06 -7.85 -25.63
C MET A 113 10.36 -7.63 -24.13
N LEU A 114 11.05 -6.53 -23.78
CA LEU A 114 11.39 -6.22 -22.39
C LEU A 114 10.15 -5.98 -21.52
N LEU A 115 9.14 -5.28 -22.06
CA LEU A 115 7.86 -5.09 -21.37
C LEU A 115 7.14 -6.42 -21.14
N SER A 116 7.18 -7.35 -22.11
CA SER A 116 6.55 -8.67 -21.96
C SER A 116 7.26 -9.54 -20.91
N GLU A 117 8.59 -9.45 -20.80
CA GLU A 117 9.37 -10.13 -19.76
C GLU A 117 8.95 -9.65 -18.37
N GLY A 118 8.88 -8.33 -18.17
CA GLY A 118 8.47 -7.78 -16.89
C GLY A 118 6.97 -7.98 -16.58
N LEU A 119 6.11 -8.10 -17.60
CA LEU A 119 4.70 -8.42 -17.40
C LEU A 119 4.52 -9.84 -16.84
N ILE A 120 5.31 -10.81 -17.31
CA ILE A 120 5.32 -12.16 -16.74
C ILE A 120 5.76 -12.10 -15.28
N VAL A 121 6.85 -11.37 -14.97
CA VAL A 121 7.34 -11.20 -13.60
C VAL A 121 6.28 -10.54 -12.71
N ALA A 122 5.55 -9.54 -13.21
CA ALA A 122 4.48 -8.87 -12.46
C ALA A 122 3.34 -9.81 -12.09
N ILE A 123 2.93 -10.69 -13.00
CA ILE A 123 1.89 -11.70 -12.73
C ILE A 123 2.35 -12.65 -11.62
N PHE A 124 3.58 -13.17 -11.72
CA PHE A 124 4.16 -14.03 -10.68
C PHE A 124 4.27 -13.31 -9.33
N ALA A 125 4.71 -12.05 -9.33
CA ALA A 125 4.78 -11.22 -8.13
C ALA A 125 3.40 -11.02 -7.49
N GLY A 126 2.35 -10.80 -8.28
CA GLY A 126 0.96 -10.71 -7.81
C GLY A 126 0.51 -11.98 -7.09
N PHE A 127 0.75 -13.16 -7.68
CA PHE A 127 0.45 -14.44 -7.02
C PHE A 127 1.23 -14.61 -5.73
N VAL A 128 2.56 -14.38 -5.76
CA VAL A 128 3.41 -14.48 -4.56
C VAL A 128 2.96 -13.51 -3.48
N GLY A 129 2.51 -12.31 -3.83
CA GLY A 129 1.98 -11.32 -2.88
C GLY A 129 0.69 -11.80 -2.21
N VAL A 130 -0.29 -12.27 -2.99
CA VAL A 130 -1.57 -12.78 -2.44
C VAL A 130 -1.33 -14.01 -1.56
N PHE A 131 -0.63 -15.03 -2.05
CA PHE A 131 -0.36 -16.24 -1.26
C PHE A 131 0.56 -15.97 -0.08
N GLY A 132 1.57 -15.12 -0.25
CA GLY A 132 2.49 -14.73 0.82
C GLY A 132 1.76 -13.99 1.94
N SER A 133 0.85 -13.06 1.61
CA SER A 133 0.03 -12.37 2.61
C SER A 133 -0.80 -13.35 3.45
N SER A 134 -1.37 -14.38 2.80
CA SER A 134 -2.17 -15.40 3.50
C SER A 134 -1.38 -16.24 4.49
N LEU A 135 -0.06 -16.34 4.32
CA LEU A 135 0.84 -17.07 5.22
C LEU A 135 1.33 -16.19 6.38
N ILE A 136 1.43 -14.88 6.17
CA ILE A 136 1.97 -13.93 7.15
C ILE A 136 0.87 -13.41 8.09
N LEU A 137 -0.32 -13.11 7.55
CA LEU A 137 -1.44 -12.58 8.34
C LEU A 137 -1.87 -13.45 9.54
N PRO A 138 -1.83 -14.80 9.50
CA PRO A 138 -2.12 -15.64 10.67
C PRO A 138 -1.18 -15.44 11.86
N ILE A 139 0.03 -14.91 11.62
CA ILE A 139 1.01 -14.63 12.69
C ILE A 139 0.57 -13.41 13.50
N VAL A 140 -0.16 -12.49 12.88
CA VAL A 140 -0.63 -11.24 13.49
C VAL A 140 -2.06 -11.38 14.02
N ILE A 141 -2.88 -12.19 13.35
CA ILE A 141 -4.29 -12.42 13.69
C ILE A 141 -4.41 -13.82 14.29
N GLU A 142 -4.42 -13.89 15.62
CA GLU A 142 -4.57 -15.15 16.35
C GLU A 142 -5.95 -15.79 16.09
N GLY A 143 -5.99 -17.11 15.91
CA GLY A 143 -7.22 -17.89 15.80
C GLY A 143 -7.69 -18.23 14.38
N ILE A 144 -6.92 -17.87 13.33
CA ILE A 144 -7.27 -18.15 11.94
C ILE A 144 -6.12 -18.85 11.22
N GLY A 145 -6.44 -19.95 10.53
CA GLY A 145 -5.50 -20.61 9.64
C GLY A 145 -5.38 -19.92 8.27
N PRO A 146 -4.31 -20.19 7.50
CA PRO A 146 -4.07 -19.57 6.20
C PRO A 146 -5.26 -19.70 5.22
N ILE A 147 -5.92 -20.87 5.22
CA ILE A 147 -7.09 -21.14 4.36
C ILE A 147 -8.26 -20.20 4.70
N GLY A 148 -8.48 -19.90 5.98
CA GLY A 148 -9.56 -19.02 6.42
C GLY A 148 -9.36 -17.58 5.95
N ILE A 149 -8.11 -17.15 5.78
CA ILE A 149 -7.79 -15.83 5.23
C ILE A 149 -8.08 -15.79 3.74
N LEU A 150 -7.68 -16.83 3.01
CA LEU A 150 -7.91 -16.91 1.57
C LEU A 150 -9.40 -16.88 1.21
N SER A 151 -10.24 -17.53 2.02
CA SER A 151 -11.70 -17.53 1.83
C SER A 151 -12.38 -16.21 2.17
N SER A 152 -11.77 -15.41 3.05
CA SER A 152 -12.33 -14.13 3.49
C SER A 152 -11.95 -12.95 2.59
N ILE A 153 -10.99 -13.12 1.68
CA ILE A 153 -10.60 -12.06 0.75
C ILE A 153 -11.64 -11.96 -0.37
N SER A 154 -12.23 -10.76 -0.52
CA SER A 154 -13.15 -10.48 -1.62
C SER A 154 -12.46 -10.62 -2.99
N PRO A 155 -13.12 -11.23 -3.99
CA PRO A 155 -12.59 -11.32 -5.36
C PRO A 155 -12.25 -9.95 -5.96
N ILE A 156 -12.99 -8.91 -5.56
CA ILE A 156 -12.74 -7.52 -5.98
C ILE A 156 -11.38 -7.05 -5.46
N THR A 157 -11.06 -7.37 -4.20
CA THR A 157 -9.76 -7.03 -3.59
C THR A 157 -8.61 -7.74 -4.28
N VAL A 158 -8.78 -9.02 -4.66
CA VAL A 158 -7.77 -9.73 -5.44
C VAL A 158 -7.56 -9.04 -6.80
N GLY A 159 -8.65 -8.69 -7.49
CA GLY A 159 -8.60 -7.99 -8.76
C GLY A 159 -7.88 -6.64 -8.68
N THR A 160 -8.15 -5.84 -7.65
CA THR A 160 -7.49 -4.54 -7.46
C THR A 160 -6.00 -4.70 -7.13
N VAL A 161 -5.62 -5.70 -6.33
CA VAL A 161 -4.21 -5.99 -6.03
C VAL A 161 -3.44 -6.38 -7.30
N PHE A 162 -4.00 -7.26 -8.13
CA PHE A 162 -3.38 -7.63 -9.40
C PHE A 162 -3.27 -6.45 -10.36
N ALA A 163 -4.34 -5.65 -10.51
CA ALA A 163 -4.32 -4.47 -11.35
C ALA A 163 -3.27 -3.45 -10.89
N PHE A 164 -3.18 -3.23 -9.57
CA PHE A 164 -2.21 -2.31 -8.98
C PHE A 164 -0.77 -2.82 -9.14
N SER A 165 -0.53 -4.11 -8.92
CA SER A 165 0.78 -4.74 -9.13
C SER A 165 1.24 -4.62 -10.59
N LEU A 166 0.34 -4.88 -11.54
CA LEU A 166 0.62 -4.75 -12.97
C LEU A 166 0.96 -3.29 -13.33
N LEU A 167 0.17 -2.33 -12.84
CA LEU A 167 0.42 -0.90 -13.06
C LEU A 167 1.77 -0.48 -12.49
N LEU A 168 2.07 -0.87 -11.25
CA LEU A 168 3.35 -0.57 -10.60
C LEU A 168 4.52 -1.12 -11.43
N ALA A 169 4.43 -2.38 -11.84
CA ALA A 169 5.48 -3.03 -12.63
C ALA A 169 5.67 -2.34 -13.99
N LEU A 170 4.59 -2.01 -14.70
CA LEU A 170 4.66 -1.30 -15.98
C LEU A 170 5.29 0.09 -15.83
N VAL A 171 4.87 0.86 -14.82
CA VAL A 171 5.39 2.20 -14.56
C VAL A 171 6.88 2.14 -14.18
N SER A 172 7.26 1.16 -13.36
CA SER A 172 8.64 0.93 -12.95
C SER A 172 9.53 0.50 -14.13
N LEU A 173 9.02 -0.35 -15.01
CA LEU A 173 9.77 -0.93 -16.12
C LEU A 173 9.89 -0.01 -17.34
N TYR A 174 8.91 0.87 -17.56
CA TYR A 174 8.79 1.62 -18.81
C TYR A 174 10.01 2.50 -19.08
N ARG A 175 10.48 3.27 -18.09
CA ARG A 175 11.68 4.12 -18.22
C ARG A 175 12.95 3.32 -18.52
N PRO A 176 13.34 2.30 -17.71
CA PRO A 176 14.50 1.48 -18.00
C PRO A 176 14.41 0.77 -19.35
N ALA A 177 13.24 0.22 -19.69
CA ALA A 177 13.04 -0.48 -20.97
C ALA A 177 13.17 0.48 -22.16
N GLN A 178 12.65 1.70 -22.05
CA GLN A 178 12.81 2.72 -23.09
C GLN A 178 14.29 3.09 -23.25
N LYS A 179 15.00 3.36 -22.15
CA LYS A 179 16.43 3.68 -22.16
C LYS A 179 17.26 2.54 -22.77
N ALA A 180 16.99 1.29 -22.39
CA ALA A 180 17.65 0.11 -22.93
C ALA A 180 17.34 -0.12 -24.42
N SER A 181 16.12 0.19 -24.86
CA SER A 181 15.75 0.04 -26.26
C SER A 181 16.46 1.03 -27.18
N GLN A 182 16.81 2.23 -26.71
CA GLN A 182 17.38 3.32 -27.52
C GLN A 182 18.92 3.33 -27.55
N ILE A 183 19.57 2.27 -27.05
CA ILE A 183 21.03 2.21 -27.01
C ILE A 183 21.61 2.26 -28.41
N ASN A 184 22.52 3.20 -28.63
CA ASN A 184 23.20 3.36 -29.90
C ASN A 184 24.34 2.32 -29.99
N MET A 185 24.30 1.49 -31.03
CA MET A 185 25.18 0.32 -31.19
C MET A 185 26.68 0.68 -31.18
N VAL A 186 27.01 1.88 -31.67
CA VAL A 186 28.38 2.40 -31.69
C VAL A 186 28.84 2.82 -30.29
N GLU A 187 27.94 3.39 -29.47
CA GLU A 187 28.21 3.73 -28.07
C GLU A 187 28.43 2.46 -27.24
N ALA A 188 27.59 1.44 -27.41
CA ALA A 188 27.70 0.17 -26.66
C ALA A 188 29.04 -0.58 -26.88
N LEU A 189 29.71 -0.34 -28.01
CA LEU A 189 31.05 -0.86 -28.30
C LEU A 189 32.17 0.08 -27.89
N ARG A 190 31.89 1.38 -27.71
CA ARG A 190 32.85 2.44 -27.33
C ARG A 190 32.86 2.72 -25.82
N GLU A 191 31.80 2.35 -25.11
CA GLU A 191 31.56 2.55 -23.67
C GLU A 191 32.33 1.56 -22.79
N HIS A 192 33.61 1.32 -23.09
CA HIS A 192 34.56 0.71 -22.15
C HIS A 192 35.65 1.70 -21.69
N SER A 193 35.53 3.00 -22.00
CA SER A 193 36.55 4.00 -21.62
C SER A 193 36.03 5.31 -21.05
N SER A 194 34.76 5.38 -20.65
CA SER A 194 34.26 6.49 -19.85
C SER A 194 33.04 6.01 -19.09
N GLU A 195 33.29 5.36 -17.94
CA GLU A 195 32.37 5.52 -16.83
C GLU A 195 32.31 7.02 -16.59
N ASP A 196 31.24 7.66 -17.07
CA ASP A 196 30.86 8.97 -16.57
C ASP A 196 30.53 8.74 -15.10
N GLU A 197 31.54 8.91 -14.24
CA GLU A 197 31.34 9.32 -12.86
C GLU A 197 30.55 10.63 -12.94
N ASP A 198 29.21 10.52 -12.95
CA ASP A 198 28.34 11.62 -12.58
C ASP A 198 28.91 12.18 -11.28
N GLY A 199 29.48 13.39 -11.37
CA GLY A 199 30.31 13.96 -10.32
C GLY A 199 29.60 13.86 -8.99
N PHE A 200 30.17 13.06 -8.08
CA PHE A 200 29.62 12.79 -6.76
C PHE A 200 29.39 14.12 -6.04
N SER A 201 28.16 14.63 -6.08
CA SER A 201 27.84 15.91 -5.46
C SER A 201 27.86 15.63 -3.96
N ILE A 202 28.87 16.14 -3.25
CA ILE A 202 29.01 15.94 -1.79
C ILE A 202 27.75 16.39 -1.05
N PHE A 203 26.93 17.25 -1.67
CA PHE A 203 25.67 17.73 -1.15
C PHE A 203 24.62 16.63 -0.98
N GLU A 204 24.50 15.66 -1.89
CA GLU A 204 23.53 14.56 -1.80
C GLU A 204 23.74 13.64 -0.58
N PRO A 205 24.94 13.07 -0.35
CA PRO A 205 25.22 12.27 0.84
C PRO A 205 25.29 13.11 2.12
N LEU A 206 25.71 14.39 2.06
CA LEU A 206 25.70 15.28 3.22
C LEU A 206 24.27 15.60 3.66
N LEU A 207 23.36 15.83 2.71
CA LEU A 207 21.95 16.09 3.00
C LEU A 207 21.25 14.83 3.53
N ALA A 208 21.56 13.65 2.96
CA ALA A 208 21.14 12.36 3.49
C ALA A 208 21.60 12.15 4.94
N LEU A 209 22.89 12.39 5.22
CA LEU A 209 23.46 12.24 6.55
C LEU A 209 22.90 13.27 7.55
N ALA A 210 22.68 14.51 7.13
CA ALA A 210 22.07 15.55 7.96
C ALA A 210 20.62 15.21 8.32
N LEU A 211 19.84 14.69 7.36
CA LEU A 211 18.47 14.25 7.58
C LEU A 211 18.39 13.01 8.48
N GLY A 212 19.27 12.02 8.27
CA GLY A 212 19.39 10.84 9.13
C GLY A 212 19.82 11.20 10.57
N ALA A 213 20.79 12.09 10.72
CA ALA A 213 21.24 12.60 12.02
C ALA A 213 20.14 13.39 12.74
N TYR A 214 19.40 14.26 12.04
CA TYR A 214 18.25 14.98 12.59
C TYR A 214 17.22 14.01 13.19
N ARG A 215 16.86 12.95 12.45
CA ARG A 215 15.89 11.97 12.94
C ARG A 215 16.42 11.15 14.11
N THR A 216 17.68 10.75 14.06
CA THR A 216 18.32 9.98 15.14
C THR A 216 18.38 10.78 16.44
N LEU A 217 18.63 12.10 16.36
CA LEU A 217 18.55 13.01 17.50
C LEU A 217 17.12 13.14 18.05
N MET A 218 16.11 13.28 17.18
CA MET A 218 14.71 13.34 17.60
C MET A 218 14.28 12.07 18.38
N ILE A 219 14.70 10.90 17.90
CA ILE A 219 14.46 9.62 18.58
C ILE A 219 15.21 9.55 19.91
N TYR A 220 16.50 9.94 19.93
CA TYR A 220 17.32 9.93 21.14
C TYR A 220 16.75 10.82 22.26
N PHE A 221 16.20 11.98 21.90
CA PHE A 221 15.55 12.88 22.86
C PHE A 221 14.09 12.51 23.16
N ALA A 222 13.54 11.45 22.54
CA ALA A 222 12.14 11.04 22.62
C ALA A 222 11.14 12.17 22.30
N ILE A 223 11.54 13.12 21.43
CA ILE A 223 10.72 14.25 21.02
C ILE A 223 9.94 13.83 19.77
N THR A 224 8.61 13.79 19.85
CA THR A 224 7.74 13.55 18.68
C THR A 224 7.14 14.86 18.18
N VAL A 225 7.03 15.00 16.86
CA VAL A 225 6.37 16.17 16.24
C VAL A 225 4.90 16.30 16.67
N GLU A 226 4.30 15.22 17.16
CA GLU A 226 2.96 15.21 17.76
C GLU A 226 2.84 16.09 19.02
N GLN A 227 3.92 16.29 19.77
CA GLN A 227 3.91 17.15 20.96
C GLN A 227 3.72 18.65 20.61
N TYR A 228 4.02 19.03 19.36
CA TYR A 228 3.90 20.40 18.85
C TYR A 228 2.64 20.65 18.03
N ARG A 229 1.61 19.80 18.17
CA ARG A 229 0.35 19.95 17.45
C ARG A 229 -0.28 21.33 17.75
N PRO A 230 -0.47 22.20 16.73
CA PRO A 230 -1.02 23.53 16.95
C PRO A 230 -2.48 23.44 17.43
N THR A 231 -2.80 24.16 18.50
CA THR A 231 -4.18 24.31 19.00
C THR A 231 -4.94 25.45 18.31
N THR A 232 -4.27 26.17 17.41
CA THR A 232 -4.80 27.34 16.70
C THR A 232 -5.56 26.93 15.44
N SER A 233 -6.68 27.61 15.15
CA SER A 233 -7.48 27.42 13.92
C SER A 233 -6.86 28.06 12.66
N ASN A 234 -5.65 28.61 12.77
CA ASN A 234 -4.99 29.29 11.66
C ASN A 234 -4.54 28.28 10.59
N LEU A 235 -5.07 28.42 9.37
CA LEU A 235 -4.81 27.52 8.25
C LEU A 235 -3.31 27.44 7.89
N VAL A 236 -2.58 28.56 7.99
CA VAL A 236 -1.15 28.59 7.63
C VAL A 236 -0.33 27.74 8.59
N ILE A 237 -0.62 27.85 9.89
CA ILE A 237 0.09 27.09 10.93
C ILE A 237 -0.22 25.59 10.79
N ASN A 238 -1.47 25.24 10.51
CA ASN A 238 -1.85 23.85 10.26
C ASN A 238 -1.22 23.28 8.98
N LEU A 239 -1.08 24.07 7.91
CA LEU A 239 -0.40 23.65 6.68
C LEU A 239 1.09 23.39 6.91
N VAL A 240 1.77 24.30 7.62
CA VAL A 240 3.19 24.16 7.95
C VAL A 240 3.39 22.94 8.85
N TYR A 241 2.55 22.77 9.87
CA TYR A 241 2.59 21.59 10.75
C TYR A 241 2.32 20.30 9.99
N SER A 242 1.30 20.26 9.12
CA SER A 242 0.99 19.08 8.31
C SER A 242 2.13 18.71 7.38
N THR A 243 2.80 19.71 6.81
CA THR A 243 3.97 19.50 5.94
C THR A 243 5.15 18.95 6.75
N TRP A 244 5.42 19.51 7.93
CA TRP A 244 6.49 19.07 8.81
C TRP A 244 6.24 17.68 9.41
N TRP A 245 5.01 17.40 9.82
CA TRP A 245 4.60 16.08 10.30
C TRP A 245 4.75 15.03 9.18
N GLY A 246 4.36 15.36 7.95
CA GLY A 246 4.55 14.49 6.80
C GLY A 246 6.01 14.18 6.48
N THR A 247 6.90 15.18 6.57
CA THR A 247 8.34 14.96 6.37
C THR A 247 8.96 14.15 7.48
N ASP A 248 8.63 14.42 8.75
CA ASP A 248 9.09 13.65 9.90
C ASP A 248 8.63 12.19 9.86
N TYR A 249 7.39 11.98 9.42
CA TYR A 249 6.82 10.65 9.21
C TYR A 249 7.60 9.85 8.15
N LEU A 250 7.87 10.45 6.98
CA LEU A 250 8.68 9.82 5.93
C LEU A 250 10.11 9.53 6.42
N LEU A 251 10.71 10.48 7.13
CA LEU A 251 12.04 10.32 7.74
C LEU A 251 12.06 9.17 8.75
N SER A 252 10.95 8.87 9.43
CA SER A 252 10.89 7.71 10.34
C SER A 252 11.19 6.37 9.66
N PHE A 253 10.82 6.23 8.39
CA PHE A 253 11.04 5.00 7.63
C PHE A 253 12.41 5.00 6.92
N ILE A 254 12.88 6.17 6.51
CA ILE A 254 14.08 6.32 5.66
C ILE A 254 15.34 6.56 6.49
N ALA A 255 15.24 7.21 7.66
CA ALA A 255 16.39 7.51 8.51
C ALA A 255 17.26 6.31 8.92
N PRO A 256 16.73 5.09 9.16
CA PRO A 256 17.58 3.92 9.43
C PRO A 256 18.45 3.49 8.24
N ILE A 257 18.09 3.94 7.02
CA ILE A 257 18.80 3.63 5.77
C ILE A 257 19.80 4.75 5.42
N LEU A 258 19.58 5.97 5.92
CA LEU A 258 20.41 7.15 5.63
C LEU A 258 21.64 7.32 6.55
N LEU A 259 21.73 6.52 7.62
CA LEU A 259 22.83 6.54 8.59
C LEU A 259 23.71 5.29 8.39
#